data_AF-A0A7Y7PKX7-F1
#
_entry.id   AF-A0A7Y7PKX7-F1
#
_cell.length_a   1.000
_cell.length_b   1.000
_cell.length_c   1.000
_cell.angle_alpha   90.00
_cell.angle_beta   90.00
_cell.angle_gamma   90.00
#
_symmetry.space_group_name_H-M   'P 1'
#
loop_
_entity.id
_entity.type
_entity.pdbx_description
1 polymer ?
#
loop_
_entity_poly.entity_id
_entity_poly.type
_entity_poly.pdbx_seq_one_letter_code
_entity_poly.pdbx_strand_id
1 'polypeptide(L)'
;MKTSLSVFWMLAIIGAFTTSSCSMKYVLYGSEASRYSASVQNDSTFVYFDRQGDMYPSVTSKVVVYDDRLNYHGAALQHYFQVSTKPAWLTSQQEQASLLGQYYGVKLEPPAKQTAVKASWLQLQDSVQTQFVRNFRRQLRASQTDALVVLVHGYNNDVGEINWFAPLKRQIQANYFTGKKVHFLHVYWDGRAGTSVLPMWTWAQGSLYPVGLGLRQILARLDPNMPVYALGHSTGAPVLCAALWNCTSALADSSTYEVHQGEKYLDILKLPRYATPTLSKLRVAFVAPAMPGSHFKDFGNRTTAVGRHNMTPPPSSPQRFVVAHNRYDKVTGKGPFPTKFFGSTRLGTKKSEYCGYGQVTPYGVVPQLRSTGSSTESFLYDFTEGISWFGLGHGVVVFMNNQQVFSQFLDAWLTNKTVQGNDSCL
;
A
#
# COMPACT_ATOMS: atom_id res chain seq x y z
N MET A 1 39.83 -16.33 -16.56
CA MET A 1 39.45 -16.53 -15.14
C MET A 1 38.22 -15.76 -14.65
N LYS A 2 37.75 -14.65 -15.28
CA LYS A 2 36.53 -13.94 -14.84
C LYS A 2 35.20 -14.61 -15.24
N THR A 3 35.21 -15.50 -16.23
CA THR A 3 34.01 -16.17 -16.76
C THR A 3 33.50 -17.32 -15.87
N SER A 4 34.38 -18.09 -15.22
CA SER A 4 33.97 -19.25 -14.40
C SER A 4 33.26 -18.86 -13.10
N LEU A 5 33.64 -17.73 -12.48
CA LEU A 5 32.99 -17.26 -11.26
C LEU A 5 31.53 -16.84 -11.52
N SER A 6 31.24 -16.26 -12.69
CA SER A 6 29.89 -15.81 -13.06
C SER A 6 28.90 -16.97 -13.27
N VAL A 7 29.37 -18.07 -13.88
CA VAL A 7 28.56 -19.28 -14.14
C VAL A 7 28.23 -20.01 -12.85
N PHE A 8 29.18 -20.10 -11.91
CA PHE A 8 28.96 -20.74 -10.62
C PHE A 8 27.91 -20.00 -9.77
N TRP A 9 27.97 -18.66 -9.71
CA TRP A 9 26.92 -17.86 -9.06
C TRP A 9 25.57 -18.00 -9.74
N MET A 10 25.54 -18.05 -11.07
CA MET A 10 24.28 -18.21 -11.81
C MET A 10 23.64 -19.59 -11.55
N LEU A 11 24.42 -20.67 -11.50
CA LEU A 11 23.95 -22.02 -11.16
C LEU A 11 23.51 -22.15 -9.69
N ALA A 12 24.24 -21.54 -8.75
CA ALA A 12 23.83 -21.50 -7.34
C ALA A 12 22.53 -20.72 -7.14
N ILE A 13 22.33 -19.63 -7.89
CA ILE A 13 21.08 -18.86 -7.92
C ILE A 13 19.94 -19.71 -8.50
N ILE A 14 20.16 -20.40 -9.63
CA ILE A 14 19.16 -21.30 -10.25
C ILE A 14 18.77 -22.44 -9.29
N GLY A 15 19.73 -23.09 -8.63
CA GLY A 15 19.47 -24.15 -7.65
C GLY A 15 18.68 -23.66 -6.43
N ALA A 16 18.96 -22.43 -5.95
CA ALA A 16 18.17 -21.82 -4.89
C ALA A 16 16.74 -21.46 -5.35
N PHE A 17 16.51 -21.20 -6.63
CA PHE A 17 15.16 -20.96 -7.16
C PHE A 17 14.30 -22.23 -7.20
N THR A 18 14.87 -23.41 -7.46
CA THR A 18 14.10 -24.65 -7.66
C THR A 18 13.65 -25.34 -6.37
N THR A 19 14.35 -25.16 -5.24
CA THR A 19 13.96 -25.75 -3.95
C THR A 19 13.05 -24.85 -3.11
N SER A 20 12.93 -23.57 -3.48
CA SER A 20 12.24 -22.56 -2.66
C SER A 20 10.79 -22.27 -3.07
N SER A 21 10.29 -22.85 -4.18
CA SER A 21 8.91 -22.63 -4.63
C SER A 21 7.85 -23.27 -3.73
N CYS A 22 8.22 -24.28 -2.93
CA CYS A 22 7.29 -24.98 -2.03
C CYS A 22 7.07 -24.27 -0.67
N SER A 23 7.78 -23.17 -0.36
CA SER A 23 7.63 -22.46 0.92
C SER A 23 6.76 -21.19 0.86
N MET A 24 6.18 -20.87 -0.31
CA MET A 24 5.29 -19.72 -0.45
C MET A 24 3.84 -20.10 -0.16
N LYS A 25 3.22 -19.44 0.81
CA LYS A 25 1.77 -19.52 1.10
C LYS A 25 1.07 -18.26 0.60
N TYR A 26 -0.19 -18.36 0.23
CA TYR A 26 -1.01 -17.16 0.02
C TYR A 26 -1.33 -16.52 1.37
N VAL A 27 -1.31 -15.18 1.41
CA VAL A 27 -1.87 -14.44 2.55
C VAL A 27 -3.32 -14.16 2.21
N LEU A 28 -4.20 -14.57 3.11
CA LEU A 28 -5.64 -14.53 2.92
C LEU A 28 -6.27 -13.82 4.10
N TYR A 29 -7.21 -12.93 3.81
CA TYR A 29 -7.86 -12.11 4.84
C TYR A 29 -9.36 -12.35 4.89
N GLY A 30 -9.88 -13.42 4.30
CA GLY A 30 -11.32 -13.69 4.28
C GLY A 30 -11.87 -13.87 5.69
N SER A 31 -11.22 -14.73 6.49
CA SER A 31 -11.62 -14.96 7.89
C SER A 31 -11.40 -13.72 8.75
N GLU A 32 -10.29 -13.02 8.58
CA GLU A 32 -9.95 -11.83 9.37
C GLU A 32 -10.87 -10.64 9.04
N ALA A 33 -11.13 -10.38 7.76
CA ALA A 33 -12.09 -9.36 7.33
C ALA A 33 -13.49 -9.66 7.88
N SER A 34 -13.91 -10.92 7.90
CA SER A 34 -15.20 -11.34 8.47
C SER A 34 -15.24 -11.22 10.00
N ARG A 35 -14.10 -11.42 10.70
CA ARG A 35 -13.99 -11.27 12.16
C ARG A 35 -14.03 -9.80 12.59
N TYR A 36 -13.37 -8.94 11.82
CA TYR A 36 -13.23 -7.52 12.13
C TYR A 36 -14.24 -6.60 11.43
N SER A 37 -15.10 -7.15 10.57
CA SER A 37 -16.15 -6.42 9.86
C SER A 37 -17.18 -5.74 10.78
N ALA A 38 -17.40 -6.31 11.96
CA ALA A 38 -18.36 -5.85 12.95
C ALA A 38 -17.70 -5.26 14.20
N SER A 39 -16.44 -5.61 14.50
CA SER A 39 -15.72 -5.11 15.66
C SER A 39 -15.01 -3.80 15.31
N VAL A 40 -15.79 -2.74 15.30
CA VAL A 40 -15.26 -1.40 15.54
C VAL A 40 -14.55 -1.43 16.89
N GLN A 41 -13.23 -1.34 16.88
CA GLN A 41 -12.50 -0.89 18.06
C GLN A 41 -12.69 0.63 18.13
N ASN A 42 -12.87 1.18 19.34
CA ASN A 42 -13.30 2.56 19.55
C ASN A 42 -12.49 3.61 18.73
N ASP A 43 -11.23 3.33 18.44
CA ASP A 43 -10.27 4.21 17.78
C ASP A 43 -9.53 3.58 16.58
N SER A 44 -9.95 2.39 16.11
CA SER A 44 -9.29 1.68 14.99
C SER A 44 -10.30 1.07 14.01
N THR A 45 -9.98 1.15 12.72
CA THR A 45 -10.67 0.47 11.63
C THR A 45 -9.65 -0.29 10.80
N PHE A 46 -10.00 -1.50 10.37
CA PHE A 46 -9.15 -2.39 9.59
C PHE A 46 -9.75 -2.52 8.20
N VAL A 47 -8.92 -2.39 7.16
CA VAL A 47 -9.31 -2.67 5.78
C VAL A 47 -8.35 -3.70 5.20
N TYR A 48 -8.90 -4.66 4.46
CA TYR A 48 -8.16 -5.76 3.87
C TYR A 48 -8.35 -5.74 2.35
N PHE A 49 -7.25 -5.81 1.62
CA PHE A 49 -7.21 -5.94 0.17
C PHE A 49 -6.53 -7.25 -0.22
N ASP A 50 -7.03 -7.87 -1.27
CA ASP A 50 -6.31 -8.97 -1.91
C ASP A 50 -5.20 -8.43 -2.84
N ARG A 51 -4.48 -9.34 -3.51
CA ARG A 51 -3.43 -8.99 -4.46
C ARG A 51 -3.90 -8.25 -5.72
N GLN A 52 -5.19 -8.27 -6.01
CA GLN A 52 -5.81 -7.54 -7.13
C GLN A 52 -6.39 -6.20 -6.68
N GLY A 53 -6.19 -5.81 -5.42
CA GLY A 53 -6.75 -4.58 -4.86
C GLY A 53 -8.26 -4.63 -4.66
N ASP A 54 -8.85 -5.82 -4.71
CA ASP A 54 -10.25 -6.02 -4.37
C ASP A 54 -10.38 -6.00 -2.84
N MET A 55 -11.32 -5.20 -2.36
CA MET A 55 -11.57 -5.05 -0.94
C MET A 55 -12.37 -6.26 -0.44
N TYR A 56 -11.90 -6.87 0.64
CA TYR A 56 -12.68 -7.91 1.30
C TYR A 56 -13.96 -7.31 1.91
N PRO A 57 -15.12 -7.97 1.72
CA PRO A 57 -16.38 -7.44 2.21
C PRO A 57 -16.41 -7.44 3.75
N SER A 58 -16.88 -6.33 4.31
CA SER A 58 -17.10 -6.16 5.74
C SER A 58 -18.53 -6.55 6.08
N VAL A 59 -18.81 -7.86 6.05
CA VAL A 59 -20.15 -8.43 6.22
C VAL A 59 -20.42 -8.96 7.62
N THR A 60 -21.69 -9.04 7.99
CA THR A 60 -22.14 -9.65 9.25
C THR A 60 -21.84 -11.15 9.29
N SER A 61 -22.00 -11.79 10.45
CA SER A 61 -21.72 -13.23 10.68
C SER A 61 -22.39 -14.22 9.72
N LYS A 62 -23.34 -13.77 8.87
CA LYS A 62 -24.08 -14.62 7.92
C LYS A 62 -23.43 -14.73 6.54
N VAL A 63 -22.50 -13.84 6.18
CA VAL A 63 -21.77 -13.91 4.91
C VAL A 63 -20.29 -13.99 5.26
N VAL A 64 -19.62 -15.05 4.83
CA VAL A 64 -18.22 -15.30 5.18
C VAL A 64 -17.42 -15.61 3.93
N VAL A 65 -16.31 -14.91 3.77
CA VAL A 65 -15.31 -15.27 2.75
C VAL A 65 -14.35 -16.26 3.39
N TYR A 66 -14.42 -17.52 2.97
CA TYR A 66 -13.59 -18.60 3.52
C TYR A 66 -12.23 -18.67 2.81
N ASP A 67 -11.16 -18.71 3.60
CA ASP A 67 -9.79 -18.70 3.09
C ASP A 67 -9.43 -19.99 2.33
N ASP A 68 -9.96 -21.15 2.73
CA ASP A 68 -9.73 -22.43 2.05
C ASP A 68 -10.15 -22.39 0.56
N ARG A 69 -11.27 -21.73 0.26
CA ARG A 69 -11.77 -21.52 -1.11
C ARG A 69 -10.93 -20.49 -1.86
N LEU A 70 -10.51 -19.40 -1.21
CA LEU A 70 -9.62 -18.41 -1.85
C LEU A 70 -8.29 -19.03 -2.26
N ASN A 71 -7.73 -19.88 -1.40
CA ASN A 71 -6.47 -20.56 -1.64
C ASN A 71 -6.51 -21.40 -2.92
N TYR A 72 -7.63 -22.10 -3.16
CA TYR A 72 -7.82 -22.90 -4.37
C TYR A 72 -7.77 -22.08 -5.67
N HIS A 73 -8.19 -20.82 -5.61
CA HIS A 73 -8.23 -19.93 -6.77
C HIS A 73 -7.06 -18.94 -6.86
N GLY A 74 -5.92 -19.30 -6.26
CA GLY A 74 -4.74 -18.46 -6.28
C GLY A 74 -4.95 -17.11 -5.59
N ALA A 75 -5.79 -17.07 -4.55
CA ALA A 75 -5.96 -15.94 -3.64
C ALA A 75 -6.40 -14.61 -4.29
N ALA A 76 -7.14 -14.67 -5.40
CA ALA A 76 -7.85 -13.48 -5.89
C ALA A 76 -9.34 -13.62 -5.51
N LEU A 77 -9.82 -12.62 -4.78
CA LEU A 77 -11.18 -12.57 -4.23
C LEU A 77 -12.22 -12.74 -5.34
N GLN A 78 -12.00 -12.15 -6.51
CA GLN A 78 -12.87 -12.30 -7.67
C GLN A 78 -13.21 -13.76 -8.02
N HIS A 79 -12.25 -14.68 -7.93
CA HIS A 79 -12.44 -16.06 -8.36
C HIS A 79 -13.28 -16.85 -7.36
N TYR A 80 -13.33 -16.40 -6.09
CA TYR A 80 -14.27 -16.92 -5.11
C TYR A 80 -15.73 -16.76 -5.61
N PHE A 81 -16.01 -15.80 -6.48
CA PHE A 81 -17.35 -15.50 -6.97
C PHE A 81 -17.57 -15.94 -8.42
N GLN A 82 -16.58 -16.56 -9.06
CA GLN A 82 -16.73 -17.16 -10.39
C GLN A 82 -17.20 -18.61 -10.22
N VAL A 83 -18.35 -18.95 -10.82
CA VAL A 83 -19.11 -20.20 -10.60
C VAL A 83 -18.48 -21.44 -11.27
N SER A 84 -17.15 -21.47 -11.40
CA SER A 84 -16.41 -22.59 -11.97
C SER A 84 -15.62 -23.29 -10.86
N THR A 85 -16.29 -24.08 -10.03
CA THR A 85 -15.61 -24.82 -8.95
C THR A 85 -15.88 -26.32 -8.95
N LYS A 86 -15.03 -27.03 -8.19
CA LYS A 86 -15.14 -28.46 -7.91
C LYS A 86 -16.56 -28.81 -7.47
N PRO A 87 -17.11 -29.98 -7.90
CA PRO A 87 -18.49 -30.36 -7.62
C PRO A 87 -18.95 -30.18 -6.17
N ALA A 88 -18.07 -30.48 -5.20
CA ALA A 88 -18.39 -30.45 -3.77
C ALA A 88 -18.57 -29.04 -3.17
N TRP A 89 -18.09 -27.97 -3.82
CA TRP A 89 -18.15 -26.60 -3.28
C TRP A 89 -19.17 -25.71 -3.98
N LEU A 90 -19.63 -26.10 -5.17
CA LEU A 90 -20.50 -25.30 -6.02
C LEU A 90 -21.71 -24.75 -5.26
N THR A 91 -22.47 -25.59 -4.57
CA THR A 91 -23.72 -25.16 -3.92
C THR A 91 -23.48 -24.13 -2.81
N SER A 92 -22.60 -24.43 -1.85
CA SER A 92 -22.36 -23.54 -0.71
C SER A 92 -21.55 -22.29 -1.09
N GLN A 93 -20.81 -22.31 -2.19
CA GLN A 93 -20.11 -21.13 -2.71
C GLN A 93 -21.05 -20.24 -3.53
N GLN A 94 -21.91 -20.82 -4.37
CA GLN A 94 -22.96 -20.09 -5.07
C GLN A 94 -23.93 -19.43 -4.09
N GLU A 95 -24.30 -20.12 -3.01
CA GLU A 95 -25.11 -19.56 -1.95
C GLU A 95 -24.43 -18.36 -1.29
N GLN A 96 -23.17 -18.48 -0.88
CA GLN A 96 -22.43 -17.36 -0.27
C GLN A 96 -22.24 -16.19 -1.24
N ALA A 97 -21.94 -16.46 -2.51
CA ALA A 97 -21.88 -15.44 -3.55
C ALA A 97 -23.23 -14.73 -3.72
N SER A 98 -24.33 -15.49 -3.76
CA SER A 98 -25.68 -14.95 -3.89
C SER A 98 -26.08 -14.11 -2.67
N LEU A 99 -25.80 -14.58 -1.45
CA LEU A 99 -26.05 -13.85 -0.21
C LEU A 99 -25.24 -12.55 -0.17
N LEU A 100 -23.98 -12.57 -0.61
CA LEU A 100 -23.15 -11.39 -0.70
C LEU A 100 -23.71 -10.39 -1.72
N GLY A 101 -24.08 -10.87 -2.90
CA GLY A 101 -24.74 -10.07 -3.94
C GLY A 101 -26.01 -9.41 -3.40
N GLN A 102 -26.90 -10.18 -2.77
CA GLN A 102 -28.11 -9.67 -2.13
C GLN A 102 -27.81 -8.62 -1.05
N TYR A 103 -26.83 -8.87 -0.19
CA TYR A 103 -26.43 -7.94 0.87
C TYR A 103 -25.99 -6.57 0.31
N TYR A 104 -25.25 -6.59 -0.80
CA TYR A 104 -24.75 -5.38 -1.47
C TYR A 104 -25.65 -4.87 -2.59
N GLY A 105 -26.84 -5.46 -2.79
CA GLY A 105 -27.79 -5.07 -3.84
C GLY A 105 -27.29 -5.32 -5.27
N VAL A 106 -26.38 -6.27 -5.46
CA VAL A 106 -25.81 -6.65 -6.76
C VAL A 106 -26.30 -8.03 -7.16
N LYS A 107 -26.97 -8.12 -8.31
CA LYS A 107 -27.37 -9.40 -8.89
C LYS A 107 -26.15 -10.05 -9.54
N LEU A 108 -25.62 -11.09 -8.90
CA LEU A 108 -24.57 -11.93 -9.48
C LEU A 108 -25.25 -13.01 -10.33
N GLU A 109 -25.09 -12.95 -11.65
CA GLU A 109 -25.68 -13.93 -12.58
C GLU A 109 -24.78 -15.18 -12.69
N PRO A 110 -25.22 -16.37 -12.26
CA PRO A 110 -24.54 -17.63 -12.55
C PRO A 110 -24.86 -18.12 -13.97
N PRO A 111 -24.02 -18.99 -14.55
CA PRO A 111 -22.79 -18.61 -15.23
C PRO A 111 -23.06 -17.78 -16.50
N ALA A 112 -22.74 -16.49 -16.44
CA ALA A 112 -22.76 -15.62 -17.62
C ALA A 112 -21.41 -15.66 -18.37
N LYS A 113 -21.37 -15.13 -19.60
CA LYS A 113 -20.10 -14.90 -20.33
C LYS A 113 -19.11 -14.15 -19.42
N GLN A 114 -17.80 -14.42 -19.55
CA GLN A 114 -16.74 -13.85 -18.72
C GLN A 114 -16.86 -12.31 -18.54
N THR A 115 -17.31 -11.60 -19.57
CA THR A 115 -17.56 -10.15 -19.55
C THR A 115 -18.67 -9.73 -18.58
N ALA A 116 -19.77 -10.47 -18.49
CA ALA A 116 -20.86 -10.18 -17.56
C ALA A 116 -20.45 -10.45 -16.11
N VAL A 117 -19.68 -11.53 -15.88
CA VAL A 117 -19.11 -11.84 -14.55
C VAL A 117 -18.16 -10.73 -14.08
N LYS A 118 -17.32 -10.21 -14.99
CA LYS A 118 -16.45 -9.04 -14.71
C LYS A 118 -17.27 -7.81 -14.33
N ALA A 119 -18.31 -7.48 -15.09
CA ALA A 119 -19.15 -6.32 -14.82
C ALA A 119 -19.85 -6.41 -13.46
N SER A 120 -20.48 -7.55 -13.14
CA SER A 120 -21.09 -7.79 -11.83
C SER A 120 -20.06 -7.75 -10.69
N TRP A 121 -18.84 -8.25 -10.91
CA TRP A 121 -17.76 -8.16 -9.94
C TRP A 121 -17.35 -6.71 -9.64
N LEU A 122 -17.14 -5.91 -10.68
CA LEU A 122 -16.78 -4.50 -10.52
C LEU A 122 -17.88 -3.68 -9.83
N GLN A 123 -19.16 -4.03 -10.09
CA GLN A 123 -20.30 -3.45 -9.39
C GLN A 123 -20.32 -3.85 -7.91
N LEU A 124 -20.10 -5.13 -7.61
CA LEU A 124 -20.00 -5.63 -6.24
C LEU A 124 -18.87 -4.93 -5.47
N GLN A 125 -17.68 -4.83 -6.06
CA GLN A 125 -16.55 -4.12 -5.44
C GLN A 125 -16.85 -2.64 -5.18
N ASP A 126 -17.55 -1.96 -6.10
CA ASP A 126 -17.99 -0.58 -5.87
C ASP A 126 -19.00 -0.47 -4.72
N SER A 127 -19.98 -1.39 -4.65
CA SER A 127 -20.94 -1.46 -3.53
C SER A 127 -20.25 -1.73 -2.19
N VAL A 128 -19.30 -2.67 -2.15
CA VAL A 128 -18.50 -3.00 -0.95
C VAL A 128 -17.77 -1.76 -0.44
N GLN A 129 -17.03 -1.07 -1.31
CA GLN A 129 -16.27 0.10 -0.94
C GLN A 129 -17.16 1.29 -0.57
N THR A 130 -18.26 1.50 -1.29
CA THR A 130 -19.22 2.58 -1.00
C THR A 130 -19.85 2.38 0.37
N GLN A 131 -20.27 1.16 0.71
CA GLN A 131 -20.80 0.84 2.03
C GLN A 131 -19.76 0.99 3.13
N PHE A 132 -18.52 0.53 2.90
CA PHE A 132 -17.42 0.74 3.84
C PHE A 132 -17.18 2.22 4.12
N VAL A 133 -17.00 3.04 3.08
CA VAL A 133 -16.75 4.48 3.21
C VAL A 133 -17.90 5.17 3.94
N ARG A 134 -19.16 4.83 3.62
CA ARG A 134 -20.33 5.37 4.32
C ARG A 134 -20.29 5.06 5.82
N ASN A 135 -20.02 3.80 6.18
CA ASN A 135 -19.94 3.36 7.57
C ASN A 135 -18.76 4.01 8.29
N PHE A 136 -17.60 4.05 7.65
CA PHE A 136 -16.37 4.65 8.18
C PHE A 136 -16.56 6.15 8.44
N ARG A 137 -17.14 6.90 7.51
CA ARG A 137 -17.44 8.33 7.72
C ARG A 137 -18.43 8.56 8.86
N ARG A 138 -19.47 7.72 8.97
CA ARG A 138 -20.41 7.78 10.09
C ARG A 138 -19.68 7.54 11.42
N GLN A 139 -18.77 6.59 11.46
CA GLN A 139 -17.95 6.30 12.64
C GLN A 139 -17.06 7.48 13.01
N LEU A 140 -16.29 8.03 12.06
CA LEU A 140 -15.43 9.19 12.30
C LEU A 140 -16.20 10.38 12.88
N ARG A 141 -17.43 10.60 12.40
CA ARG A 141 -18.33 11.65 12.93
C ARG A 141 -18.86 11.31 14.33
N ALA A 142 -19.33 10.09 14.55
CA ALA A 142 -19.88 9.65 15.82
C ALA A 142 -18.84 9.66 16.94
N SER A 143 -17.59 9.29 16.63
CA SER A 143 -16.48 9.38 17.59
C SER A 143 -15.95 10.80 17.77
N GLN A 144 -16.37 11.77 16.95
CA GLN A 144 -15.83 13.14 16.89
C GLN A 144 -14.32 13.12 16.63
N THR A 145 -13.89 12.39 15.61
CA THR A 145 -12.47 12.26 15.25
C THR A 145 -11.88 13.60 14.80
N ASP A 146 -10.80 14.03 15.46
CA ASP A 146 -10.03 15.24 15.11
C ASP A 146 -8.98 14.97 14.02
N ALA A 147 -8.46 13.75 13.97
CA ALA A 147 -7.39 13.36 13.06
C ALA A 147 -7.47 11.89 12.68
N LEU A 148 -7.14 11.58 11.42
CA LEU A 148 -7.01 10.22 10.91
C LEU A 148 -5.53 9.87 10.71
N VAL A 149 -5.09 8.76 11.28
CA VAL A 149 -3.78 8.16 11.01
C VAL A 149 -3.98 6.93 10.13
N VAL A 150 -3.41 6.91 8.94
CA VAL A 150 -3.47 5.79 7.99
C VAL A 150 -2.16 5.03 8.03
N LEU A 151 -2.19 3.74 8.32
CA LEU A 151 -0.99 2.90 8.43
C LEU A 151 -1.04 1.79 7.38
N VAL A 152 -0.05 1.76 6.49
CA VAL A 152 0.06 0.75 5.42
C VAL A 152 1.31 -0.09 5.64
N HIS A 153 1.15 -1.40 5.81
CA HIS A 153 2.27 -2.32 6.00
C HIS A 153 2.97 -2.70 4.69
N GLY A 154 4.09 -3.43 4.79
CA GLY A 154 4.84 -3.94 3.64
C GLY A 154 4.39 -5.34 3.22
N TYR A 155 4.88 -5.82 2.08
CA TYR A 155 4.59 -7.14 1.55
C TYR A 155 5.30 -8.23 2.37
N ASN A 156 4.83 -9.47 2.25
CA ASN A 156 5.28 -10.63 3.02
C ASN A 156 4.97 -10.49 4.52
N ASN A 157 3.74 -10.06 4.84
CA ASN A 157 3.24 -10.00 6.22
C ASN A 157 1.78 -10.45 6.31
N ASP A 158 1.50 -11.45 7.14
CA ASP A 158 0.14 -11.76 7.60
C ASP A 158 -0.26 -10.89 8.82
N VAL A 159 -1.52 -11.02 9.28
CA VAL A 159 -2.03 -10.21 10.40
C VAL A 159 -1.18 -10.36 11.67
N GLY A 160 -0.63 -11.55 11.92
CA GLY A 160 0.21 -11.82 13.10
C GLY A 160 1.59 -11.19 13.01
N GLU A 161 2.13 -11.03 11.80
CA GLU A 161 3.46 -10.47 11.54
C GLU A 161 3.48 -8.94 11.65
N ILE A 162 2.32 -8.27 11.51
CA ILE A 162 2.18 -6.81 11.59
C ILE A 162 2.02 -6.36 13.05
N ASN A 163 2.99 -6.70 13.88
CA ASN A 163 2.96 -6.37 15.32
C ASN A 163 3.33 -4.91 15.65
N TRP A 164 3.83 -4.15 14.66
CA TRP A 164 4.36 -2.80 14.86
C TRP A 164 3.30 -1.70 14.91
N PHE A 165 2.08 -1.96 14.42
CA PHE A 165 0.98 -1.00 14.51
C PHE A 165 0.66 -0.63 15.97
N ALA A 166 0.58 -1.62 16.86
CA ALA A 166 0.23 -1.40 18.26
C ALA A 166 1.23 -0.51 19.03
N PRO A 167 2.55 -0.78 19.03
CA PRO A 167 3.50 0.09 19.72
C PRO A 167 3.58 1.49 19.09
N LEU A 168 3.49 1.62 17.76
CA LEU A 168 3.45 2.93 17.11
C LEU A 168 2.20 3.73 17.52
N LYS A 169 1.03 3.09 17.48
CA LYS A 169 -0.24 3.69 17.92
C LYS A 169 -0.15 4.23 19.34
N ARG A 170 0.37 3.42 20.28
CA ARG A 170 0.58 3.85 21.68
C ARG A 170 1.48 5.08 21.77
N GLN A 171 2.60 5.10 21.04
CA GLN A 171 3.51 6.24 21.02
C GLN A 171 2.86 7.51 20.45
N ILE A 172 2.07 7.36 19.38
CA ILE A 172 1.34 8.47 18.74
C ILE A 172 0.31 9.07 19.70
N GLN A 173 -0.53 8.22 20.32
CA GLN A 173 -1.58 8.65 21.24
C GLN A 173 -1.01 9.31 22.50
N ALA A 174 0.07 8.76 23.07
CA ALA A 174 0.67 9.29 24.28
C ALA A 174 1.33 10.66 24.10
N ASN A 175 1.90 10.95 22.91
CA ASN A 175 2.82 12.08 22.76
C ASN A 175 2.39 13.17 21.76
N TYR A 176 1.49 12.87 20.81
CA TYR A 176 1.23 13.79 19.67
C TYR A 176 -0.23 14.25 19.56
N PHE A 177 -1.16 13.53 20.18
CA PHE A 177 -2.60 13.81 20.13
C PHE A 177 -3.22 13.96 21.53
N THR A 178 -2.47 14.46 22.51
CA THR A 178 -3.00 14.74 23.86
C THR A 178 -4.22 15.67 23.77
N GLY A 179 -5.35 15.22 24.32
CA GLY A 179 -6.62 15.96 24.28
C GLY A 179 -7.36 15.94 22.94
N LYS A 180 -6.86 15.19 21.95
CA LYS A 180 -7.51 15.01 20.64
C LYS A 180 -7.95 13.56 20.44
N LYS A 181 -9.06 13.37 19.74
CA LYS A 181 -9.56 12.05 19.33
C LYS A 181 -8.94 11.69 18.00
N VAL A 182 -8.02 10.73 18.02
CA VAL A 182 -7.38 10.20 16.81
C VAL A 182 -8.01 8.86 16.45
N HIS A 183 -8.23 8.64 15.16
CA HIS A 183 -8.68 7.37 14.62
C HIS A 183 -7.59 6.74 13.76
N PHE A 184 -7.41 5.43 13.84
CA PHE A 184 -6.40 4.70 13.06
C PHE A 184 -7.08 3.85 11.99
N LEU A 185 -6.69 4.04 10.73
CA LEU A 185 -7.04 3.15 9.63
C LEU A 185 -5.84 2.25 9.33
N HIS A 186 -5.99 0.97 9.62
CA HIS A 186 -4.97 -0.04 9.40
C HIS A 186 -5.25 -0.70 8.04
N VAL A 187 -4.31 -0.57 7.11
CA VAL A 187 -4.45 -1.09 5.74
C VAL A 187 -3.64 -2.38 5.61
N TYR A 188 -4.37 -3.48 5.48
CA TYR A 188 -3.84 -4.81 5.24
C TYR A 188 -3.92 -5.17 3.77
N TRP A 189 -2.81 -5.67 3.23
CA TRP A 189 -2.72 -6.09 1.84
C TRP A 189 -1.54 -7.04 1.68
N ASP A 190 -1.76 -8.16 1.02
CA ASP A 190 -0.69 -9.04 0.61
C ASP A 190 -1.28 -10.07 -0.36
N GLY A 191 -0.42 -10.65 -1.19
CA GLY A 191 -0.75 -11.81 -2.00
C GLY A 191 -0.07 -13.07 -1.53
N ARG A 192 1.14 -13.00 -0.96
CA ARG A 192 1.95 -14.18 -0.64
C ARG A 192 2.94 -13.90 0.48
N ALA A 193 3.10 -14.88 1.36
CA ALA A 193 4.14 -14.90 2.37
C ALA A 193 5.11 -16.08 2.15
N GLY A 194 6.37 -15.90 2.50
CA GLY A 194 7.42 -16.91 2.40
C GLY A 194 8.82 -16.36 2.70
N THR A 195 9.83 -17.20 2.49
CA THR A 195 11.24 -16.86 2.76
C THR A 195 12.00 -16.36 1.53
N SER A 196 11.41 -16.50 0.34
CA SER A 196 12.07 -16.22 -0.94
C SER A 196 11.92 -14.78 -1.40
N VAL A 197 12.90 -13.93 -1.11
CA VAL A 197 12.82 -12.47 -1.36
C VAL A 197 12.54 -12.12 -2.83
N LEU A 198 13.17 -12.82 -3.79
CA LEU A 198 13.10 -12.45 -5.21
C LEU A 198 11.74 -12.75 -5.87
N PRO A 199 11.16 -13.95 -5.78
CA PRO A 199 9.80 -14.18 -6.25
C PRO A 199 8.80 -13.26 -5.56
N MET A 200 8.90 -13.08 -4.24
CA MET A 200 8.00 -12.23 -3.47
C MET A 200 7.99 -10.79 -3.99
N TRP A 201 9.15 -10.24 -4.31
CA TRP A 201 9.24 -8.90 -4.88
C TRP A 201 8.51 -8.75 -6.23
N THR A 202 8.54 -9.79 -7.07
CA THR A 202 7.81 -9.78 -8.35
C THR A 202 6.31 -9.77 -8.13
N TRP A 203 5.82 -10.60 -7.21
CA TRP A 203 4.39 -10.63 -6.83
C TRP A 203 3.94 -9.34 -6.16
N ALA A 204 4.78 -8.78 -5.29
CA ALA A 204 4.53 -7.51 -4.62
C ALA A 204 4.28 -6.41 -5.65
N GLN A 205 5.19 -6.24 -6.62
CA GLN A 205 5.05 -5.25 -7.70
C GLN A 205 3.73 -5.37 -8.46
N GLY A 206 3.30 -6.60 -8.75
CA GLY A 206 2.01 -6.85 -9.41
C GLY A 206 0.79 -6.41 -8.59
N SER A 207 0.95 -6.30 -7.27
CA SER A 207 -0.14 -6.02 -6.32
C SER A 207 -0.15 -4.56 -5.83
N LEU A 208 0.99 -3.85 -5.86
CA LEU A 208 1.12 -2.48 -5.31
C LEU A 208 0.07 -1.52 -5.86
N TYR A 209 -0.07 -1.49 -7.18
CA TYR A 209 -0.90 -0.52 -7.87
C TYR A 209 -2.38 -0.83 -7.77
N PRO A 210 -2.86 -2.07 -8.00
CA PRO A 210 -4.25 -2.41 -7.73
C PRO A 210 -4.67 -2.10 -6.28
N VAL A 211 -3.86 -2.48 -5.29
CA VAL A 211 -4.15 -2.19 -3.87
C VAL A 211 -4.15 -0.69 -3.62
N GLY A 212 -3.19 0.04 -4.16
CA GLY A 212 -3.16 1.51 -4.09
C GLY A 212 -4.41 2.14 -4.67
N LEU A 213 -4.93 1.64 -5.79
CA LEU A 213 -6.20 2.09 -6.39
C LEU A 213 -7.42 1.74 -5.53
N GLY A 214 -7.42 0.61 -4.82
CA GLY A 214 -8.43 0.28 -3.81
C GLY A 214 -8.41 1.28 -2.64
N LEU A 215 -7.24 1.56 -2.08
CA LEU A 215 -7.07 2.54 -1.01
C LEU A 215 -7.42 3.97 -1.47
N ARG A 216 -7.08 4.32 -2.71
CA ARG A 216 -7.41 5.63 -3.33
C ARG A 216 -8.89 5.93 -3.21
N GLN A 217 -9.75 4.96 -3.56
CA GLN A 217 -11.20 5.12 -3.53
C GLN A 217 -11.75 5.42 -2.13
N ILE A 218 -11.09 4.92 -1.08
CA ILE A 218 -11.43 5.23 0.30
C ILE A 218 -11.01 6.67 0.62
N LEU A 219 -9.74 7.02 0.38
CA LEU A 219 -9.17 8.31 0.73
C LEU A 219 -9.82 9.47 -0.03
N ALA A 220 -10.18 9.27 -1.30
CA ALA A 220 -10.80 10.29 -2.14
C ALA A 220 -12.23 10.66 -1.73
N ARG A 221 -12.88 9.83 -0.90
CA ARG A 221 -14.25 10.04 -0.43
C ARG A 221 -14.31 10.52 1.04
N LEU A 222 -13.16 10.81 1.65
CA LEU A 222 -13.08 11.44 2.96
C LEU A 222 -13.43 12.93 2.90
N ASP A 223 -13.63 13.55 4.05
CA ASP A 223 -13.75 15.01 4.14
C ASP A 223 -12.41 15.65 3.72
N PRO A 224 -12.40 16.53 2.69
CA PRO A 224 -11.19 17.21 2.23
C PRO A 224 -10.43 17.97 3.33
N ASN A 225 -11.12 18.41 4.39
CA ASN A 225 -10.56 19.19 5.48
C ASN A 225 -10.12 18.35 6.70
N MET A 226 -10.36 17.05 6.68
CA MET A 226 -9.90 16.11 7.71
C MET A 226 -8.35 16.11 7.75
N PRO A 227 -7.71 16.33 8.90
CA PRO A 227 -6.28 16.08 9.06
C PRO A 227 -5.97 14.59 8.84
N VAL A 228 -5.14 14.28 7.83
CA VAL A 228 -4.75 12.91 7.50
C VAL A 228 -3.24 12.76 7.57
N TYR A 229 -2.79 11.85 8.43
CA TYR A 229 -1.38 11.48 8.60
C TYR A 229 -1.20 10.07 8.07
N ALA A 230 -0.60 9.91 6.90
CA ALA A 230 -0.44 8.62 6.26
C ALA A 230 1.01 8.12 6.34
N LEU A 231 1.21 6.89 6.82
CA LEU A 231 2.51 6.23 6.89
C LEU A 231 2.52 4.94 6.09
N GLY A 232 3.49 4.82 5.19
CA GLY A 232 3.77 3.59 4.45
C GLY A 232 5.10 2.97 4.90
N HIS A 233 5.07 1.70 5.26
CA HIS A 233 6.28 0.92 5.57
C HIS A 233 6.67 0.03 4.39
N SER A 234 7.96 -0.02 4.01
CA SER A 234 8.44 -0.92 2.96
C SER A 234 7.66 -0.75 1.66
N THR A 235 7.08 -1.81 1.09
CA THR A 235 6.20 -1.73 -0.09
C THR A 235 4.83 -1.11 0.19
N GLY A 236 4.47 -0.84 1.44
CA GLY A 236 3.33 0.01 1.78
C GLY A 236 3.54 1.46 1.33
N ALA A 237 4.79 1.90 1.14
CA ALA A 237 5.10 3.22 0.61
C ALA A 237 4.63 3.40 -0.86
N PRO A 238 4.97 2.53 -1.83
CA PRO A 238 4.44 2.63 -3.18
C PRO A 238 2.92 2.39 -3.28
N VAL A 239 2.33 1.53 -2.42
CA VAL A 239 0.86 1.43 -2.29
C VAL A 239 0.25 2.79 -1.93
N LEU A 240 0.82 3.45 -0.92
CA LEU A 240 0.36 4.77 -0.49
C LEU A 240 0.60 5.85 -1.56
N CYS A 241 1.70 5.77 -2.34
CA CYS A 241 1.91 6.64 -3.50
C CYS A 241 0.78 6.47 -4.52
N ALA A 242 0.49 5.24 -4.94
CA ALA A 242 -0.58 4.93 -5.88
C ALA A 242 -1.97 5.30 -5.33
N ALA A 243 -2.16 5.31 -4.00
CA ALA A 243 -3.38 5.78 -3.37
C ALA A 243 -3.55 7.30 -3.42
N LEU A 244 -2.45 8.06 -3.36
CA LEU A 244 -2.47 9.52 -3.23
C LEU A 244 -2.30 10.23 -4.59
N TRP A 245 -1.47 9.71 -5.49
CA TRP A 245 -1.18 10.27 -6.82
C TRP A 245 -0.98 9.20 -7.88
N ASN A 246 -0.94 9.60 -9.15
CA ASN A 246 -0.66 8.67 -10.24
C ASN A 246 0.81 8.23 -10.21
N CYS A 247 1.09 6.97 -10.53
CA CYS A 247 2.45 6.40 -10.51
C CYS A 247 2.78 5.74 -11.85
N THR A 248 2.24 6.27 -12.94
CA THR A 248 2.32 5.70 -14.30
C THR A 248 3.77 5.55 -14.78
N SER A 249 4.62 6.52 -14.50
CA SER A 249 6.04 6.55 -14.86
C SER A 249 6.91 5.60 -14.02
N ALA A 250 6.36 4.98 -12.97
CA ALA A 250 7.03 3.92 -12.21
C ALA A 250 6.79 2.51 -12.80
N LEU A 251 5.85 2.38 -13.73
CA LEU A 251 5.59 1.13 -14.46
C LEU A 251 6.57 1.04 -15.65
N ALA A 252 7.25 -0.11 -15.79
CA ALA A 252 8.20 -0.34 -16.88
C ALA A 252 7.54 -0.24 -18.28
N ASP A 253 6.28 -0.66 -18.39
CA ASP A 253 5.41 -0.43 -19.54
C ASP A 253 3.98 -0.14 -19.05
N SER A 254 3.71 1.13 -18.76
CA SER A 254 2.39 1.57 -18.28
C SER A 254 1.27 1.34 -19.30
N SER A 255 1.60 1.17 -20.59
CA SER A 255 0.61 1.00 -21.67
C SER A 255 0.04 -0.42 -21.76
N THR A 256 0.77 -1.39 -21.20
CA THR A 256 0.39 -2.81 -21.17
C THR A 256 0.20 -3.34 -19.75
N TYR A 257 0.52 -2.55 -18.72
CA TYR A 257 0.30 -2.97 -17.34
C TYR A 257 -1.20 -3.07 -17.03
N GLU A 258 -1.63 -4.30 -16.77
CA GLU A 258 -3.01 -4.65 -16.50
C GLU A 258 -3.28 -4.77 -15.00
N VAL A 259 -4.46 -4.33 -14.58
CA VAL A 259 -5.02 -4.49 -13.24
C VAL A 259 -6.49 -4.92 -13.36
N HIS A 260 -7.15 -5.34 -12.28
CA HIS A 260 -8.60 -5.66 -12.25
C HIS A 260 -9.11 -6.46 -13.48
N GLN A 261 -8.58 -7.68 -13.69
CA GLN A 261 -8.95 -8.57 -14.79
C GLN A 261 -8.61 -8.05 -16.20
N GLY A 262 -7.38 -7.59 -16.39
CA GLY A 262 -6.88 -7.22 -17.71
C GLY A 262 -7.22 -5.79 -18.15
N GLU A 263 -7.78 -4.97 -17.25
CA GLU A 263 -7.96 -3.54 -17.57
C GLU A 263 -6.61 -2.84 -17.53
N LYS A 264 -6.33 -2.02 -18.54
CA LYS A 264 -5.11 -1.23 -18.55
C LYS A 264 -5.14 -0.21 -17.42
N TYR A 265 -4.04 -0.13 -16.67
CA TYR A 265 -3.93 0.78 -15.53
C TYR A 265 -4.22 2.25 -15.92
N LEU A 266 -3.72 2.69 -17.08
CA LEU A 266 -3.97 4.04 -17.61
C LEU A 266 -5.44 4.32 -17.89
N ASP A 267 -6.20 3.32 -18.33
CA ASP A 267 -7.62 3.49 -18.63
C ASP A 267 -8.44 3.57 -17.35
N ILE A 268 -8.07 2.79 -16.33
CA ILE A 268 -8.68 2.87 -15.01
C ILE A 268 -8.47 4.23 -14.35
N LEU A 269 -7.28 4.82 -14.51
CA LEU A 269 -6.98 6.14 -13.97
C LEU A 269 -7.85 7.26 -14.56
N LYS A 270 -8.55 7.04 -15.67
CA LYS A 270 -9.48 8.01 -16.26
C LYS A 270 -10.88 7.96 -15.65
N LEU A 271 -11.21 6.89 -14.93
CA LEU A 271 -12.54 6.71 -14.38
C LEU A 271 -12.74 7.60 -13.13
N PRO A 272 -13.87 8.32 -13.02
CA PRO A 272 -14.19 9.19 -11.88
C PRO A 272 -13.97 8.55 -10.50
N ARG A 273 -14.27 7.26 -10.37
CA ARG A 273 -14.14 6.54 -9.09
C ARG A 273 -12.69 6.44 -8.60
N TYR A 274 -11.69 6.54 -9.48
CA TYR A 274 -10.27 6.51 -9.15
C TYR A 274 -9.63 7.91 -9.15
N ALA A 275 -10.44 8.94 -8.91
CA ALA A 275 -9.94 10.28 -8.61
C ALA A 275 -8.94 10.25 -7.45
N THR A 276 -7.88 11.03 -7.56
CA THR A 276 -6.91 11.21 -6.47
C THR A 276 -7.53 12.03 -5.35
N PRO A 277 -7.22 11.74 -4.07
CA PRO A 277 -7.78 12.45 -2.93
C PRO A 277 -7.39 13.94 -2.90
N THR A 278 -8.31 14.79 -2.46
CA THR A 278 -8.15 16.26 -2.32
C THR A 278 -7.99 16.68 -0.86
N LEU A 279 -7.14 15.98 -0.10
CA LEU A 279 -6.97 16.17 1.34
C LEU A 279 -6.06 17.38 1.60
N SER A 280 -6.62 18.50 2.06
CA SER A 280 -5.91 19.78 2.25
C SER A 280 -4.92 19.78 3.42
N LYS A 281 -5.13 18.88 4.39
CA LYS A 281 -4.29 18.69 5.58
C LYS A 281 -3.62 17.31 5.60
N LEU A 282 -3.08 16.92 4.44
CA LEU A 282 -2.38 15.65 4.27
C LEU A 282 -0.91 15.76 4.69
N ARG A 283 -0.42 14.76 5.41
CA ARG A 283 1.00 14.57 5.68
C ARG A 283 1.39 13.13 5.47
N VAL A 284 2.53 12.92 4.83
CA VAL A 284 2.96 11.60 4.40
C VAL A 284 4.33 11.29 5.00
N ALA A 285 4.48 10.09 5.52
CA ALA A 285 5.73 9.58 6.03
C ALA A 285 6.03 8.19 5.48
N PHE A 286 7.30 7.90 5.19
CA PHE A 286 7.74 6.57 4.80
C PHE A 286 8.84 6.05 5.71
N VAL A 287 8.70 4.79 6.11
CA VAL A 287 9.72 4.07 6.86
C VAL A 287 10.24 2.91 6.01
N ALA A 288 11.56 2.88 5.81
CA ALA A 288 12.21 1.89 4.95
C ALA A 288 11.53 1.71 3.57
N PRO A 289 11.22 2.79 2.80
CA PRO A 289 10.44 2.66 1.58
C PRO A 289 11.13 1.77 0.53
N ALA A 290 10.48 0.67 0.17
CA ALA A 290 10.97 -0.29 -0.81
C ALA A 290 10.52 0.09 -2.23
N MET A 291 10.99 1.24 -2.71
CA MET A 291 10.67 1.76 -4.04
C MET A 291 11.77 2.70 -4.56
N PRO A 292 11.84 3.02 -5.85
CA PRO A 292 12.62 4.14 -6.38
C PRO A 292 11.90 5.47 -6.24
N GLY A 293 12.65 6.57 -6.34
CA GLY A 293 12.12 7.94 -6.42
C GLY A 293 11.22 8.17 -7.64
N SER A 294 11.28 7.32 -8.68
CA SER A 294 10.43 7.43 -9.87
C SER A 294 8.92 7.32 -9.61
N HIS A 295 8.49 6.83 -8.45
CA HIS A 295 7.07 6.90 -8.01
C HIS A 295 6.57 8.34 -7.82
N PHE A 296 7.46 9.33 -7.81
CA PHE A 296 7.13 10.75 -7.70
C PHE A 296 7.11 11.48 -9.05
N LYS A 297 7.48 10.82 -10.16
CA LYS A 297 7.51 11.46 -11.49
C LYS A 297 6.16 12.03 -11.92
N ASP A 298 5.07 11.36 -11.55
CA ASP A 298 3.71 11.81 -11.85
C ASP A 298 3.02 12.44 -10.63
N PHE A 299 3.79 12.91 -9.63
CA PHE A 299 3.22 13.51 -8.42
C PHE A 299 2.28 14.69 -8.71
N GLY A 300 2.57 15.48 -9.75
CA GLY A 300 1.72 16.58 -10.21
C GLY A 300 0.56 16.13 -11.11
N ASN A 301 0.62 14.93 -11.69
CA ASN A 301 -0.43 14.39 -12.54
C ASN A 301 -1.50 13.73 -11.66
N ARG A 302 -2.56 14.49 -11.36
CA ARG A 302 -3.68 14.05 -10.54
C ARG A 302 -4.88 13.69 -11.42
N THR A 303 -5.64 12.68 -11.00
CA THR A 303 -6.94 12.34 -11.61
C THR A 303 -8.03 13.10 -10.86
N THR A 304 -8.82 13.92 -11.57
CA THR A 304 -9.95 14.63 -10.98
C THR A 304 -11.21 13.77 -10.89
N ALA A 305 -12.20 14.22 -10.10
CA ALA A 305 -13.52 13.58 -10.00
C ALA A 305 -14.29 13.52 -11.34
N VAL A 306 -13.91 14.32 -12.34
CA VAL A 306 -14.47 14.28 -13.70
C VAL A 306 -13.56 13.55 -14.70
N GLY A 307 -12.55 12.83 -14.22
CA GLY A 307 -11.62 12.07 -15.07
C GLY A 307 -10.63 12.93 -15.88
N ARG A 308 -10.55 14.24 -15.62
CA ARG A 308 -9.53 15.10 -16.24
C ARG A 308 -8.17 14.91 -15.54
N HIS A 309 -7.11 14.92 -16.34
CA HIS A 309 -5.71 14.88 -15.92
C HIS A 309 -5.06 16.28 -16.00
N ASN A 310 -3.89 16.44 -15.38
CA ASN A 310 -3.04 17.65 -15.49
C ASN A 310 -3.62 18.92 -14.85
N MET A 311 -3.97 18.88 -13.57
CA MET A 311 -4.18 20.12 -12.80
C MET A 311 -2.84 20.71 -12.39
N THR A 312 -2.52 21.90 -12.87
CA THR A 312 -1.40 22.71 -12.39
C THR A 312 -1.93 24.05 -11.84
N PRO A 313 -1.72 24.35 -10.55
CA PRO A 313 -1.12 23.49 -9.53
C PRO A 313 -2.04 22.31 -9.15
N PRO A 314 -1.48 21.18 -8.68
CA PRO A 314 -2.29 20.07 -8.18
C PRO A 314 -3.11 20.55 -6.96
N PRO A 315 -4.41 20.18 -6.86
CA PRO A 315 -5.36 20.79 -5.90
C PRO A 315 -5.02 20.56 -4.42
N SER A 316 -4.14 19.61 -4.09
CA SER A 316 -3.61 19.42 -2.73
C SER A 316 -2.32 18.60 -2.74
N SER A 317 -1.17 19.27 -2.59
CA SER A 317 0.07 18.60 -2.21
C SER A 317 0.06 18.30 -0.70
N PRO A 318 0.74 17.23 -0.22
CA PRO A 318 0.95 17.06 1.21
C PRO A 318 1.63 18.29 1.80
N GLN A 319 1.23 18.69 3.00
CA GLN A 319 1.90 19.76 3.75
C GLN A 319 3.34 19.36 4.08
N ARG A 320 3.51 18.10 4.50
CA ARG A 320 4.80 17.52 4.87
C ARG A 320 5.01 16.15 4.23
N PHE A 321 6.25 15.89 3.84
CA PHE A 321 6.72 14.62 3.33
C PHE A 321 8.00 14.21 4.05
N VAL A 322 7.95 13.10 4.80
CA VAL A 322 9.05 12.65 5.67
C VAL A 322 9.52 11.27 5.24
N VAL A 323 10.83 11.06 5.12
CA VAL A 323 11.41 9.74 4.79
C VAL A 323 12.42 9.35 5.85
N ALA A 324 12.28 8.13 6.37
CA ALA A 324 13.31 7.47 7.16
C ALA A 324 14.24 6.69 6.23
N HIS A 325 15.52 7.03 6.29
CA HIS A 325 16.60 6.44 5.50
C HIS A 325 17.51 5.62 6.41
N ASN A 326 18.03 4.51 5.90
CA ASN A 326 19.06 3.72 6.53
C ASN A 326 19.88 3.06 5.42
N ARG A 327 21.15 3.46 5.26
CA ARG A 327 22.00 2.92 4.16
C ARG A 327 22.32 1.42 4.32
N TYR A 328 22.11 0.85 5.51
CA TYR A 328 22.40 -0.54 5.83
C TYR A 328 21.18 -1.46 5.77
N ASP A 329 19.99 -0.96 5.43
CA ASP A 329 18.83 -1.81 5.23
C ASP A 329 19.05 -2.74 4.02
N LYS A 330 19.29 -4.02 4.32
CA LYS A 330 19.58 -5.05 3.30
C LYS A 330 18.38 -5.37 2.43
N VAL A 331 17.16 -5.20 2.94
CA VAL A 331 15.93 -5.51 2.19
C VAL A 331 15.73 -4.46 1.10
N THR A 332 15.76 -3.18 1.47
CA THR A 332 15.61 -2.08 0.50
C THR A 332 16.88 -1.82 -0.31
N GLY A 333 18.06 -2.16 0.21
CA GLY A 333 19.34 -2.04 -0.49
C GLY A 333 19.61 -3.17 -1.49
N LYS A 334 18.89 -4.30 -1.35
CA LYS A 334 19.11 -5.58 -2.06
C LYS A 334 20.53 -6.14 -1.91
N GLY A 335 21.26 -5.73 -0.87
CA GLY A 335 22.64 -6.15 -0.61
C GLY A 335 23.53 -6.05 -1.86
N PRO A 336 24.28 -7.11 -2.23
CA PRO A 336 25.13 -7.11 -3.42
C PRO A 336 24.36 -7.34 -4.74
N PHE A 337 23.06 -7.61 -4.70
CA PHE A 337 22.31 -7.94 -5.90
C PHE A 337 22.09 -6.71 -6.79
N PRO A 338 22.37 -6.80 -8.10
CA PRO A 338 22.19 -5.68 -9.01
C PRO A 338 20.71 -5.33 -9.16
N THR A 339 20.30 -4.20 -8.56
CA THR A 339 18.89 -3.74 -8.56
C THR A 339 18.30 -3.48 -9.95
N LYS A 340 19.13 -3.43 -11.00
CA LYS A 340 18.66 -3.31 -12.39
C LYS A 340 17.81 -4.52 -12.82
N PHE A 341 18.14 -5.73 -12.34
CA PHE A 341 17.43 -6.95 -12.72
C PHE A 341 16.21 -7.22 -11.84
N PHE A 342 16.20 -6.64 -10.65
CA PHE A 342 15.20 -6.96 -9.64
C PHE A 342 14.27 -5.79 -9.36
N GLY A 343 14.31 -4.69 -10.11
CA GLY A 343 13.62 -3.45 -9.74
C GLY A 343 14.31 -2.69 -8.60
N SER A 344 14.23 -1.36 -8.63
CA SER A 344 14.86 -0.51 -7.61
C SER A 344 13.99 -0.41 -6.36
N THR A 345 14.57 -0.60 -5.18
CA THR A 345 13.91 -0.42 -3.86
C THR A 345 14.63 0.63 -3.02
N ARG A 346 15.38 1.51 -3.68
CA ARG A 346 16.52 2.20 -3.08
C ARG A 346 16.18 3.49 -2.33
N LEU A 347 14.92 3.95 -2.33
CA LEU A 347 14.56 5.19 -1.64
C LEU A 347 14.89 5.13 -0.14
N GLY A 348 14.73 3.97 0.49
CA GLY A 348 15.08 3.78 1.90
C GLY A 348 16.59 3.73 2.19
N THR A 349 17.46 3.53 1.19
CA THR A 349 18.91 3.29 1.39
C THR A 349 19.82 4.26 0.66
N LYS A 350 19.33 4.95 -0.37
CA LYS A 350 20.12 5.88 -1.17
C LYS A 350 19.55 7.29 -1.09
N LYS A 351 20.30 8.17 -0.43
CA LYS A 351 20.02 9.62 -0.39
C LYS A 351 19.80 10.22 -1.78
N SER A 352 20.43 9.67 -2.84
CA SER A 352 20.23 10.09 -4.23
C SER A 352 18.80 9.95 -4.74
N GLU A 353 18.07 8.91 -4.31
CA GLU A 353 16.67 8.70 -4.70
C GLU A 353 15.74 9.74 -4.05
N TYR A 354 16.17 10.32 -2.92
CA TYR A 354 15.44 11.37 -2.22
C TYR A 354 15.82 12.77 -2.73
N CYS A 355 17.12 13.11 -2.71
CA CYS A 355 17.63 14.44 -3.04
C CYS A 355 17.73 14.71 -4.54
N GLY A 356 17.95 13.67 -5.34
CA GLY A 356 18.44 13.81 -6.71
C GLY A 356 19.90 14.26 -6.73
N TYR A 357 20.63 13.88 -7.78
CA TYR A 357 21.99 14.39 -8.05
C TYR A 357 22.08 14.81 -9.52
N GLY A 358 21.87 16.10 -9.76
CA GLY A 358 22.10 16.77 -11.04
C GLY A 358 21.59 15.99 -12.26
N GLN A 359 22.43 15.88 -13.30
CA GLN A 359 22.08 15.18 -14.54
C GLN A 359 22.02 13.64 -14.42
N VAL A 360 22.54 13.04 -13.33
CA VAL A 360 22.64 11.58 -13.19
C VAL A 360 21.37 10.97 -12.59
N THR A 361 20.67 11.70 -11.72
CA THR A 361 19.37 11.30 -11.15
C THR A 361 18.44 12.51 -11.02
N PRO A 362 17.86 13.02 -12.12
CA PRO A 362 16.94 14.17 -12.08
C PRO A 362 15.59 13.84 -11.39
N TYR A 363 15.40 12.57 -10.97
CA TYR A 363 14.14 12.04 -10.45
C TYR A 363 14.12 11.81 -8.94
N GLY A 364 14.97 12.52 -8.19
CA GLY A 364 14.87 12.54 -6.74
C GLY A 364 13.50 13.04 -6.28
N VAL A 365 13.00 12.55 -5.15
CA VAL A 365 11.70 12.97 -4.60
C VAL A 365 11.61 14.50 -4.44
N VAL A 366 12.63 15.14 -3.86
CA VAL A 366 12.62 16.59 -3.62
C VAL A 366 12.56 17.40 -4.93
N PRO A 367 13.42 17.14 -5.94
CA PRO A 367 13.27 17.75 -7.27
C PRO A 367 11.89 17.60 -7.88
N GLN A 368 11.29 16.41 -7.81
CA GLN A 368 9.97 16.14 -8.39
C GLN A 368 8.87 16.95 -7.67
N LEU A 369 8.87 16.97 -6.33
CA LEU A 369 7.95 17.79 -5.54
C LEU A 369 8.09 19.28 -5.90
N ARG A 370 9.31 19.80 -5.99
CA ARG A 370 9.57 21.20 -6.35
C ARG A 370 9.14 21.53 -7.77
N SER A 371 9.39 20.64 -8.73
CA SER A 371 9.07 20.86 -10.15
C SER A 371 7.57 21.03 -10.43
N THR A 372 6.70 20.53 -9.55
CA THR A 372 5.25 20.69 -9.66
C THR A 372 4.73 21.96 -8.98
N GLY A 373 5.62 22.85 -8.50
CA GLY A 373 5.26 24.02 -7.70
C GLY A 373 4.72 23.67 -6.30
N SER A 374 5.02 22.48 -5.79
CA SER A 374 4.53 22.03 -4.49
C SER A 374 5.12 22.85 -3.36
N SER A 375 4.29 23.23 -2.38
CA SER A 375 4.73 23.84 -1.12
C SER A 375 5.06 22.80 -0.04
N THR A 376 5.17 21.51 -0.40
CA THR A 376 5.46 20.42 0.55
C THR A 376 6.80 20.63 1.25
N GLU A 377 6.77 20.75 2.58
CA GLU A 377 7.97 20.67 3.39
C GLU A 377 8.50 19.22 3.38
N SER A 378 9.76 19.04 3.00
CA SER A 378 10.33 17.72 2.77
C SER A 378 11.48 17.46 3.74
N PHE A 379 11.42 16.33 4.46
CA PHE A 379 12.41 15.93 5.46
C PHE A 379 12.97 14.53 5.19
N LEU A 380 14.27 14.37 5.41
CA LEU A 380 14.98 13.09 5.42
C LEU A 380 15.59 12.91 6.81
N TYR A 381 15.39 11.73 7.39
CA TYR A 381 15.98 11.33 8.67
C TYR A 381 16.84 10.10 8.45
N ASP A 382 18.14 10.23 8.65
CA ASP A 382 19.10 9.11 8.62
C ASP A 382 19.11 8.33 9.95
N PHE A 383 18.81 7.04 9.88
CA PHE A 383 18.82 6.07 10.99
C PHE A 383 20.05 5.15 10.97
N THR A 384 21.01 5.38 10.06
CA THR A 384 22.18 4.52 9.80
C THR A 384 23.01 4.24 11.06
N GLU A 385 23.25 5.24 11.92
CA GLU A 385 24.08 5.06 13.13
C GLU A 385 23.41 4.19 14.20
N GLY A 386 22.07 4.17 14.25
CA GLY A 386 21.31 3.43 15.25
C GLY A 386 20.94 1.99 14.85
N ILE A 387 21.21 1.59 13.61
CA ILE A 387 20.80 0.28 13.07
C ILE A 387 22.04 -0.43 12.53
N SER A 388 22.48 -1.50 13.22
CA SER A 388 23.72 -2.18 12.87
C SER A 388 23.67 -2.86 11.49
N TRP A 389 24.80 -2.84 10.78
CA TRP A 389 25.01 -3.53 9.50
C TRP A 389 24.71 -5.03 9.55
N PHE A 390 24.95 -5.67 10.70
CA PHE A 390 24.82 -7.12 10.86
C PHE A 390 23.38 -7.55 11.16
N GLY A 391 22.51 -6.66 11.62
CA GLY A 391 21.10 -6.96 11.87
C GLY A 391 20.28 -7.08 10.58
N LEU A 392 19.20 -7.86 10.63
CA LEU A 392 18.08 -7.80 9.67
C LEU A 392 17.26 -6.52 9.92
N GLY A 393 17.93 -5.36 9.86
CA GLY A 393 17.42 -4.07 10.33
C GLY A 393 16.32 -3.43 9.46
N HIS A 394 15.35 -4.23 9.02
CA HIS A 394 14.17 -3.80 8.26
C HIS A 394 12.93 -3.89 9.15
N GLY A 395 11.96 -3.00 8.99
CA GLY A 395 10.78 -2.96 9.84
C GLY A 395 10.68 -1.70 10.69
N VAL A 396 9.46 -1.21 10.94
CA VAL A 396 9.22 -0.03 11.78
C VAL A 396 9.79 -0.19 13.19
N VAL A 397 9.67 -1.37 13.79
CA VAL A 397 10.20 -1.65 15.14
C VAL A 397 11.71 -1.40 15.23
N VAL A 398 12.47 -1.73 14.18
CA VAL A 398 13.92 -1.50 14.16
C VAL A 398 14.22 -0.01 14.19
N PHE A 399 13.48 0.80 13.42
CA PHE A 399 13.64 2.25 13.41
C PHE A 399 13.23 2.88 14.74
N MET A 400 12.22 2.33 15.42
CA MET A 400 11.79 2.76 16.75
C MET A 400 12.86 2.56 17.83
N ASN A 401 13.82 1.64 17.64
CA ASN A 401 14.90 1.42 18.60
C ASN A 401 15.85 2.63 18.72
N ASN A 402 15.99 3.43 17.65
CA ASN A 402 16.65 4.72 17.73
C ASN A 402 15.64 5.79 18.18
N GLN A 403 15.31 5.79 19.47
CA GLN A 403 14.24 6.62 20.03
C GLN A 403 14.40 8.12 19.72
N GLN A 404 15.63 8.63 19.74
CA GLN A 404 15.91 10.04 19.45
C GLN A 404 15.55 10.41 18.02
N VAL A 405 16.12 9.70 17.03
CA VAL A 405 15.86 9.98 15.61
C VAL A 405 14.42 9.67 15.25
N PHE A 406 13.84 8.61 15.83
CA PHE A 406 12.44 8.27 15.61
C PHE A 406 11.48 9.33 16.15
N SER A 407 11.75 9.89 17.33
CA SER A 407 10.96 11.00 17.89
C SER A 407 11.02 12.24 16.99
N GLN A 408 12.20 12.59 16.47
CA GLN A 408 12.36 13.70 15.51
C GLN A 408 11.60 13.45 14.21
N PHE A 409 11.67 12.22 13.67
CA PHE A 409 10.88 11.80 12.52
C PHE A 409 9.37 11.96 12.76
N LEU A 410 8.88 11.54 13.92
CA LEU A 410 7.47 11.71 14.30
C LEU A 410 7.10 13.18 14.52
N ASP A 411 7.98 14.00 15.11
CA ASP A 411 7.76 15.44 15.25
C ASP A 411 7.60 16.12 13.88
N ALA A 412 8.46 15.76 12.93
CA ALA A 412 8.38 16.24 11.55
C ALA A 412 7.04 15.86 10.91
N TRP A 413 6.62 14.61 11.07
CA TRP A 413 5.42 14.09 10.44
C TRP A 413 4.12 14.61 11.09
N LEU A 414 4.02 14.54 12.42
CA LEU A 414 2.76 14.69 13.15
C LEU A 414 2.51 16.11 13.68
N THR A 415 3.52 16.97 13.77
CA THR A 415 3.39 18.29 14.43
C THR A 415 3.71 19.46 13.50
N ASN A 416 3.35 20.68 13.89
CA ASN A 416 3.79 21.91 13.20
C ASN A 416 5.14 22.43 13.70
N LYS A 417 5.84 21.70 14.59
CA LYS A 417 7.12 22.15 15.10
C LYS A 417 8.07 22.39 13.93
N THR A 418 8.83 23.47 14.03
CA THR A 418 10.00 23.69 13.20
C THR A 418 11.00 22.60 13.57
N VAL A 419 11.26 21.71 12.63
CA VAL A 419 12.24 20.65 12.79
C VAL A 419 13.31 20.83 11.75
N GLN A 420 14.56 20.55 12.13
CA GLN A 420 15.62 20.41 11.15
C GLN A 420 15.63 18.95 10.70
N GLY A 421 15.60 18.72 9.38
CA GLY A 421 16.03 17.43 8.85
C GLY A 421 17.51 17.26 9.17
N ASN A 422 17.96 16.05 9.47
CA ASN A 422 19.39 15.82 9.74
C ASN A 422 20.23 15.81 8.45
N ASP A 423 19.58 15.81 7.29
CA ASP A 423 20.24 15.80 5.99
C ASP A 423 19.66 16.87 5.05
N SER A 424 20.46 17.89 4.75
CA SER A 424 20.17 18.78 3.63
C SER A 424 20.53 18.06 2.32
N CYS A 425 19.69 18.26 1.29
CA CYS A 425 19.97 17.81 -0.07
C CYS A 425 20.96 18.75 -0.79
N LEU A 426 21.83 19.42 -0.02
CA LEU A 426 22.87 20.33 -0.47
C LEU A 426 24.22 19.61 -0.46
#